data_AF-A0AB36WVA2-F1
#
_entry.id   AF-A0AB36WVA2-F1
#
_cell.length_a   1.000
_cell.length_b   1.000
_cell.length_c   1.000
_cell.angle_alpha   90.00
_cell.angle_beta   90.00
_cell.angle_gamma   90.00
#
_symmetry.space_group_name_H-M   'P 1'
#
loop_
_entity.id
_entity.type
_entity.pdbx_description
1 polymer ?
#
loop_
_entity_poly.entity_id
_entity_poly.type
_entity_poly.pdbx_seq_one_letter_code
_entity_poly.pdbx_strand_id
1 'polypeptide(L)'
;MDRYPKSVIGCFIISEDWDEQALLELKEKSEAWFLVGLQINDMDFDRLDIIEGIVKCQPEDVSQVVKLLNISPRGLIGIDVIDIKSLFKREKLYKFIQIHITDGSETDMAKKAASELVGQFPKNLNIKGLLLGMESSESPSLDTTSYIVACIEKNVMADELYTYYCTSISNEPESFRLRAMYAEA
;
A
#
# COMPACT_ATOMS: atom_id res chain seq x y z
N MET A 1 -29.00 11.79 -0.59
CA MET A 1 -27.73 12.14 -1.24
C MET A 1 -26.62 11.58 -0.37
N ASP A 2 -26.02 10.50 -0.82
CA ASP A 2 -24.88 9.90 -0.13
C ASP A 2 -23.69 10.85 -0.25
N ARG A 3 -23.11 11.22 0.90
CA ARG A 3 -21.92 12.07 0.96
C ARG A 3 -20.70 11.17 1.11
N TYR A 4 -19.87 11.12 0.09
CA TYR A 4 -18.58 10.44 0.16
C TYR A 4 -17.54 11.35 0.81
N PRO A 5 -16.64 10.83 1.66
CA PRO A 5 -15.55 11.63 2.20
C PRO A 5 -14.64 12.09 1.05
N LYS A 6 -14.26 13.37 1.08
CA LYS A 6 -13.26 13.90 0.13
C LYS A 6 -11.95 13.15 0.32
N SER A 7 -11.43 12.57 -0.76
CA SER A 7 -10.14 11.90 -0.75
C SER A 7 -9.43 12.18 -2.05
N VAL A 8 -8.14 12.53 -1.97
CA VAL A 8 -7.31 12.71 -3.18
C VAL A 8 -7.20 11.40 -3.96
N ILE A 9 -7.19 10.27 -3.25
CA ILE A 9 -7.21 8.91 -3.79
C ILE A 9 -8.51 8.22 -3.34
N GLY A 10 -9.43 8.00 -4.28
CA GLY A 10 -10.65 7.22 -4.05
C GLY A 10 -10.36 5.74 -4.17
N CYS A 11 -10.63 4.96 -3.13
CA CYS A 11 -10.54 3.49 -3.20
C CYS A 11 -11.94 2.89 -3.26
N PHE A 12 -12.14 1.87 -4.08
CA PHE A 12 -13.40 1.12 -4.17
C PHE A 12 -13.13 -0.37 -4.33
N ILE A 13 -14.05 -1.21 -3.87
CA ILE A 13 -13.94 -2.67 -4.06
C ILE A 13 -14.43 -3.01 -5.46
N ILE A 14 -13.62 -3.75 -6.22
CA ILE A 14 -13.98 -4.20 -7.58
C ILE A 14 -15.11 -5.24 -7.48
N SER A 15 -16.12 -5.07 -8.33
CA SER A 15 -17.28 -5.94 -8.48
C SER A 15 -17.82 -5.81 -9.90
N GLU A 16 -18.59 -6.81 -10.35
CA GLU A 16 -19.26 -6.81 -11.66
C GLU A 16 -20.27 -5.65 -11.82
N ASP A 17 -20.76 -5.09 -10.70
CA ASP A 17 -21.72 -3.98 -10.69
C ASP A 17 -21.12 -2.62 -11.10
N TRP A 18 -19.80 -2.52 -11.25
CA TRP A 18 -19.16 -1.26 -11.65
C TRP A 18 -19.07 -1.15 -13.17
N ASP A 19 -19.75 -0.14 -13.71
CA ASP A 19 -19.53 0.36 -15.06
C ASP A 19 -18.75 1.69 -15.06
N GLU A 20 -18.34 2.13 -16.25
CA GLU A 20 -17.55 3.35 -16.41
C GLU A 20 -18.30 4.60 -15.91
N GLN A 21 -19.62 4.67 -16.12
CA GLN A 21 -20.45 5.80 -15.71
C GLN A 21 -20.56 5.88 -14.18
N ALA A 22 -20.77 4.75 -13.52
CA ALA A 22 -20.82 4.65 -12.06
C ALA A 22 -19.49 5.05 -11.41
N LEU A 23 -18.35 4.67 -12.02
CA LEU A 23 -17.04 5.07 -11.55
C LEU A 23 -16.74 6.56 -11.80
N LEU A 24 -17.18 7.13 -12.92
CA LEU A 24 -17.10 8.58 -13.17
C LEU A 24 -17.88 9.34 -12.10
N GLU A 25 -19.11 8.93 -11.84
CA GLU A 25 -19.93 9.55 -10.80
C GLU A 25 -19.31 9.40 -9.40
N LEU A 26 -18.71 8.25 -9.10
CA LEU A 26 -17.99 8.06 -7.84
C LEU A 26 -16.83 9.05 -7.73
N LYS A 27 -16.01 9.14 -8.77
CA LYS A 27 -14.86 10.06 -8.84
C LYS A 27 -15.28 11.51 -8.62
N GLU A 28 -16.35 11.95 -9.28
CA GLU A 28 -16.90 13.30 -9.13
C GLU A 28 -17.46 13.53 -7.71
N LYS A 29 -18.26 12.60 -7.18
CA LYS A 29 -18.89 12.73 -5.86
C LYS A 29 -17.88 12.71 -4.72
N SER A 30 -16.78 11.95 -4.86
CA SER A 30 -15.69 11.92 -3.88
C SER A 30 -14.64 13.01 -4.10
N GLU A 31 -14.77 13.81 -5.17
CA GLU A 31 -13.75 14.75 -5.67
C GLU A 31 -12.36 14.08 -5.81
N ALA A 32 -12.34 12.80 -6.15
CA ALA A 32 -11.10 12.03 -6.22
C ALA A 32 -10.31 12.40 -7.47
N TRP A 33 -9.02 12.67 -7.29
CA TRP A 33 -8.11 12.87 -8.42
C TRP A 33 -7.71 11.55 -9.08
N PHE A 34 -7.73 10.47 -8.30
CA PHE A 34 -7.22 9.16 -8.68
C PHE A 34 -8.11 8.07 -8.07
N LEU A 35 -8.50 7.07 -8.85
CA LEU A 35 -9.26 5.91 -8.40
C LEU A 35 -8.38 4.66 -8.36
N VAL A 36 -8.48 3.94 -7.24
CA VAL A 36 -7.83 2.65 -7.02
C VAL A 36 -8.89 1.59 -6.79
N GLY A 37 -8.88 0.57 -7.64
CA GLY A 37 -9.69 -0.63 -7.44
C GLY A 37 -9.03 -1.59 -6.45
N LEU A 38 -9.79 -2.07 -5.48
CA LEU A 38 -9.37 -3.09 -4.52
C LEU A 38 -9.94 -4.44 -4.96
N GLN A 39 -9.06 -5.31 -5.45
CA GLN A 39 -9.41 -6.66 -5.87
C GLN A 39 -9.26 -7.60 -4.67
N ILE A 40 -10.38 -8.00 -4.07
CA ILE A 40 -10.41 -8.85 -2.87
C ILE A 40 -10.63 -10.34 -3.17
N ASN A 41 -10.77 -10.69 -4.44
CA ASN A 41 -11.02 -12.04 -4.92
C ASN A 41 -10.34 -12.27 -6.29
N ASP A 42 -10.32 -13.52 -6.74
CA ASP A 42 -9.73 -13.91 -8.03
C ASP A 42 -10.69 -13.70 -9.21
N MET A 43 -11.67 -12.79 -9.08
CA MET A 43 -12.56 -12.50 -10.21
C MET A 43 -11.77 -11.81 -11.33
N ASP A 44 -11.98 -12.30 -12.55
CA ASP A 44 -11.62 -11.58 -13.75
C ASP A 44 -12.58 -10.41 -13.91
N PHE A 45 -12.03 -9.21 -14.10
CA PHE A 45 -12.80 -7.99 -14.30
C PHE A 45 -12.26 -7.27 -15.52
N ASP A 46 -13.18 -6.83 -16.39
CA ASP A 46 -12.86 -6.03 -17.55
C ASP A 46 -12.30 -4.68 -17.10
N ARG A 47 -10.98 -4.53 -17.22
CA ARG A 47 -10.28 -3.34 -16.74
C ARG A 47 -10.79 -2.09 -17.47
N LEU A 48 -11.53 -1.25 -16.74
CA LEU A 48 -11.98 0.05 -17.19
C LEU A 48 -10.85 1.07 -17.13
N ASP A 49 -10.70 1.91 -18.15
CA ASP A 49 -9.61 2.88 -18.28
C ASP A 49 -9.63 3.96 -17.20
N ILE A 50 -10.80 4.21 -16.60
CA ILE A 50 -10.96 5.11 -15.46
C ILE A 50 -10.25 4.62 -14.20
N ILE A 51 -9.94 3.32 -14.09
CA ILE A 51 -9.24 2.75 -12.96
C ILE A 51 -7.74 2.93 -13.17
N GLU A 52 -7.15 3.86 -12.44
CA GLU A 52 -5.74 4.18 -12.62
C GLU A 52 -4.78 3.21 -11.91
N GLY A 53 -5.26 2.46 -10.92
CA GLY A 53 -4.48 1.43 -10.22
C GLY A 53 -5.36 0.35 -9.61
N ILE A 54 -4.81 -0.86 -9.47
CA ILE A 54 -5.47 -2.00 -8.85
C ILE A 54 -4.55 -2.55 -7.76
N VAL A 55 -5.13 -2.79 -6.58
CA VAL A 55 -4.45 -3.48 -5.48
C VAL A 55 -5.19 -4.76 -5.14
N LYS A 56 -4.53 -5.90 -5.36
CA LYS A 56 -5.00 -7.21 -4.93
C LYS A 56 -4.64 -7.42 -3.46
N CYS A 57 -5.64 -7.68 -2.63
CA CYS A 57 -5.49 -7.85 -1.18
C CYS A 57 -6.51 -8.85 -0.63
N GLN A 58 -6.36 -9.30 0.61
CA GLN A 58 -7.41 -10.06 1.27
C GLN A 58 -8.54 -9.13 1.76
N PRO A 59 -9.79 -9.60 1.92
CA PRO A 59 -10.89 -8.78 2.43
C PRO A 59 -10.58 -8.06 3.76
N GLU A 60 -9.88 -8.72 4.67
CA GLU A 60 -9.44 -8.17 5.96
C GLU A 60 -8.40 -7.04 5.83
N ASP A 61 -7.67 -7.00 4.71
CA ASP A 61 -6.58 -6.05 4.47
C ASP A 61 -7.06 -4.73 3.83
N VAL A 62 -8.31 -4.66 3.38
CA VAL A 62 -8.88 -3.47 2.70
C VAL A 62 -8.60 -2.19 3.49
N SER A 63 -8.84 -2.20 4.79
CA SER A 63 -8.60 -1.04 5.66
C SER A 63 -7.13 -0.62 5.70
N GLN A 64 -6.21 -1.57 5.53
CA GLN A 64 -4.76 -1.35 5.60
C GLN A 64 -4.22 -0.84 4.27
N VAL A 65 -4.76 -1.30 3.14
CA VAL A 65 -4.48 -0.73 1.82
C VAL A 65 -4.92 0.73 1.77
N VAL A 66 -6.15 1.02 2.21
CA VAL A 66 -6.66 2.40 2.26
C VAL A 66 -5.80 3.29 3.15
N LYS A 67 -5.34 2.78 4.30
CA LYS A 67 -4.41 3.52 5.18
C LYS A 67 -3.06 3.78 4.50
N LEU A 68 -2.48 2.80 3.82
CA LEU A 68 -1.20 2.95 3.14
C LEU A 68 -1.25 3.97 2.00
N LEU A 69 -2.37 4.00 1.26
CA LEU A 69 -2.61 4.97 0.19
C LEU A 69 -3.07 6.34 0.71
N ASN A 70 -3.35 6.47 2.00
CA ASN A 70 -3.71 7.75 2.59
C ASN A 70 -2.46 8.59 2.83
N ILE A 71 -2.34 9.69 2.09
CA ILE A 71 -1.20 10.65 2.05
C ILE A 71 -1.07 11.47 3.36
N SER A 72 -1.51 10.94 4.50
CA SER A 72 -1.47 11.65 5.77
C SER A 72 -0.02 11.85 6.25
N PRO A 73 0.42 13.09 6.58
CA PRO A 73 1.82 13.43 6.86
C PRO A 73 2.29 13.01 8.27
N ARG A 74 1.78 11.91 8.81
CA ARG A 74 2.03 11.54 10.21
C ARG A 74 3.28 10.68 10.34
N GLY A 75 4.46 11.17 10.00
CA GLY A 75 5.72 10.42 10.18
C GLY A 75 6.94 11.17 9.69
N LEU A 76 8.10 10.50 9.75
CA LEU A 76 9.39 11.00 9.28
C LEU A 76 9.49 11.10 7.75
N ILE A 77 9.00 10.08 7.04
CA ILE A 77 9.00 9.99 5.58
C ILE A 77 7.55 10.01 5.09
N GLY A 78 7.22 11.01 4.28
CA GLY A 78 5.93 11.13 3.60
C GLY A 78 6.06 10.79 2.12
N ILE A 79 4.93 10.38 1.54
CA ILE A 79 4.73 10.21 0.09
C ILE A 79 3.56 11.10 -0.32
N ASP A 80 3.54 11.56 -1.56
CA ASP A 80 2.43 12.35 -2.09
C ASP A 80 1.62 11.60 -3.17
N VAL A 81 0.58 12.25 -3.70
CA VAL A 81 -0.26 11.68 -4.76
C VAL A 81 0.52 11.44 -6.06
N ILE A 82 1.55 12.24 -6.33
CA ILE A 82 2.37 12.12 -7.54
C ILE A 82 3.26 10.88 -7.44
N ASP A 83 3.77 10.57 -6.25
CA ASP A 83 4.50 9.33 -5.97
C ASP A 83 3.61 8.10 -6.23
N ILE A 84 2.41 8.07 -5.63
CA ILE A 84 1.45 6.97 -5.83
C ILE A 84 1.04 6.84 -7.29
N LYS A 85 0.77 7.96 -7.97
CA LYS A 85 0.43 7.95 -9.40
C LYS A 85 1.59 7.44 -10.25
N SER A 86 2.83 7.77 -9.90
CA SER A 86 4.02 7.29 -10.61
C SER A 86 4.22 5.79 -10.42
N LEU A 87 3.95 5.28 -9.21
CA LEU A 87 3.95 3.85 -8.90
C LEU A 87 2.96 3.07 -9.80
N PHE A 88 1.71 3.52 -9.91
CA PHE A 88 0.69 2.86 -10.75
C PHE A 88 0.85 3.06 -12.26
N LYS A 89 1.62 4.06 -12.70
CA LYS A 89 2.01 4.18 -14.12
C LYS A 89 2.99 3.09 -14.56
N ARG A 90 3.78 2.54 -13.63
CA ARG A 90 4.75 1.48 -13.91
C ARG A 90 4.06 0.16 -14.13
N GLU A 91 3.17 -0.18 -13.21
CA GLU A 91 2.29 -1.33 -13.33
C GLU A 91 0.90 -1.00 -12.81
N LYS A 92 -0.13 -1.49 -13.49
CA LYS A 92 -1.51 -1.23 -13.06
C LYS A 92 -1.93 -2.11 -11.89
N LEU A 93 -1.28 -3.25 -11.66
CA LEU A 93 -1.67 -4.23 -10.64
C LEU A 93 -0.56 -4.42 -9.61
N TYR A 94 -0.90 -4.17 -8.35
CA TYR A 94 -0.06 -4.42 -7.19
C TYR A 94 -0.68 -5.48 -6.30
N LYS A 95 0.13 -6.29 -5.64
CA LYS A 95 -0.27 -7.18 -4.56
C LYS A 95 0.04 -6.53 -3.22
N PHE A 96 -0.83 -6.72 -2.24
CA PHE A 96 -0.65 -6.23 -0.88
C PHE A 96 -0.32 -7.36 0.08
N ILE A 97 0.64 -7.11 0.96
CA ILE A 97 0.99 -7.96 2.10
C ILE A 97 1.27 -7.08 3.33
N GLN A 98 1.09 -7.64 4.52
CA GLN A 98 1.43 -6.95 5.76
C GLN A 98 1.87 -7.90 6.88
N ILE A 99 2.59 -7.32 7.85
CA ILE A 99 2.92 -7.92 9.13
C ILE A 99 2.54 -6.96 10.25
N HIS A 100 1.95 -7.48 11.32
CA HIS A 100 1.63 -6.72 12.52
C HIS A 100 2.16 -7.45 13.76
N ILE A 101 3.05 -6.81 14.50
CA ILE A 101 3.66 -7.34 15.72
C ILE A 101 3.22 -6.46 16.89
N THR A 102 2.88 -7.07 18.02
CA THR A 102 2.39 -6.41 19.25
C THR A 102 3.13 -6.87 20.51
N ASP A 103 4.27 -7.54 20.35
CA ASP A 103 5.03 -8.14 21.44
C ASP A 103 6.53 -7.90 21.22
N GLY A 104 7.15 -7.16 22.16
CA GLY A 104 8.58 -6.84 22.17
C GLY A 104 8.89 -5.34 22.20
N SER A 105 10.20 -5.02 22.21
CA SER A 105 10.65 -3.63 22.01
C SER A 105 10.39 -3.18 20.57
N GLU A 106 10.23 -1.88 20.30
CA GLU A 106 9.99 -1.38 18.94
C GLU A 106 11.04 -1.89 17.93
N THR A 107 12.32 -1.86 18.32
CA THR A 107 13.40 -2.34 17.46
C THR A 107 13.31 -3.85 17.20
N ASP A 108 12.94 -4.65 18.19
CA ASP A 108 12.78 -6.10 18.00
C ASP A 108 11.55 -6.43 17.15
N MET A 109 10.44 -5.71 17.39
CA MET A 109 9.23 -5.82 16.57
C MET A 109 9.48 -5.45 15.12
N ALA A 110 10.21 -4.37 14.86
CA ALA A 110 10.58 -3.93 13.52
C ALA A 110 11.45 -4.97 12.78
N LYS A 111 12.45 -5.53 13.47
CA LYS A 111 13.32 -6.58 12.90
C LYS A 111 12.53 -7.84 12.58
N LYS A 112 11.67 -8.27 13.49
CA LYS A 112 10.78 -9.42 13.31
C LYS A 112 9.83 -9.19 12.14
N ALA A 113 9.18 -8.02 12.09
CA ALA A 113 8.27 -7.65 11.02
C ALA A 113 8.95 -7.66 9.65
N ALA A 114 10.17 -7.11 9.54
CA ALA A 114 10.94 -7.14 8.31
C ALA A 114 11.26 -8.59 7.87
N SER A 115 11.73 -9.43 8.78
CA SER A 115 12.04 -10.83 8.49
C SER A 115 10.80 -11.63 8.05
N GLU A 116 9.66 -11.42 8.70
CA GLU A 116 8.41 -12.11 8.36
C GLU A 116 7.84 -11.62 7.04
N LEU A 117 7.92 -10.32 6.75
CA LEU A 117 7.47 -9.75 5.48
C LEU A 117 8.30 -10.29 4.31
N VAL A 118 9.63 -10.37 4.47
CA VAL A 118 10.52 -11.01 3.48
C VAL A 118 10.07 -12.44 3.19
N GLY A 119 9.66 -13.19 4.22
CA GLY A 119 9.17 -14.56 4.08
C GLY A 119 7.86 -14.68 3.29
N GLN A 120 7.09 -13.60 3.12
CA GLN A 120 5.85 -13.59 2.34
C GLN A 120 6.09 -13.28 0.85
N PHE A 121 7.22 -12.69 0.48
CA PHE A 121 7.52 -12.48 -0.94
C PHE A 121 7.77 -13.83 -1.65
N PRO A 122 7.33 -13.97 -2.91
CA PRO A 122 7.70 -15.11 -3.73
C PRO A 122 9.24 -15.23 -3.86
N LYS A 123 9.75 -16.46 -3.93
CA LYS A 123 11.19 -16.67 -4.18
C LYS A 123 11.56 -16.14 -5.57
N ASN A 124 12.72 -15.48 -5.67
CA ASN A 124 13.22 -14.86 -6.92
C ASN A 124 12.27 -13.81 -7.49
N LEU A 125 11.57 -13.08 -6.62
CA LEU A 125 10.68 -12.00 -7.03
C LEU A 125 11.47 -10.93 -7.77
N ASN A 126 11.18 -10.76 -9.07
CA ASN A 126 11.54 -9.57 -9.81
C ASN A 126 10.40 -8.57 -9.66
N ILE A 127 10.65 -7.40 -9.08
CA ILE A 127 9.62 -6.36 -8.93
C ILE A 127 9.85 -5.18 -9.86
N LYS A 128 8.76 -4.60 -10.32
CA LYS A 128 8.75 -3.33 -11.08
C LYS A 128 8.42 -2.11 -10.23
N GLY A 129 7.87 -2.33 -9.05
CA GLY A 129 7.53 -1.25 -8.13
C GLY A 129 7.26 -1.79 -6.73
N LEU A 130 7.61 -0.98 -5.74
CA LEU A 130 7.38 -1.25 -4.32
C LEU A 130 6.96 0.02 -3.60
N LEU A 131 5.92 -0.08 -2.78
CA LEU A 131 5.59 0.89 -1.76
C LEU A 131 5.62 0.18 -0.41
N LEU A 132 6.48 0.65 0.48
CA LEU A 132 6.66 0.10 1.82
C LEU A 132 6.24 1.13 2.87
N GLY A 133 5.24 0.78 3.67
CA GLY A 133 4.73 1.60 4.76
C GLY A 133 5.08 1.01 6.12
N MET A 134 5.68 1.84 6.98
CA MET A 134 6.04 1.50 8.35
C MET A 134 5.15 2.28 9.31
N GLU A 135 4.64 1.62 10.33
CA GLU A 135 3.75 2.25 11.31
C GLU A 135 4.04 1.76 12.72
N SER A 136 4.12 2.68 13.67
CA SER A 136 4.26 2.37 15.11
C SER A 136 3.62 3.46 15.97
N SER A 137 3.59 3.27 17.29
CA SER A 137 3.03 4.25 18.25
C SER A 137 3.78 5.58 18.26
N GLU A 138 5.07 5.55 17.92
CA GLU A 138 5.87 6.71 17.56
C GLU A 138 6.32 6.56 16.11
N SER A 139 6.77 7.64 15.47
CA SER A 139 7.30 7.50 14.10
C SER A 139 8.58 6.65 14.16
N PRO A 140 8.70 5.60 13.33
CA PRO A 140 9.93 4.82 13.26
C PRO A 140 11.16 5.71 13.09
N SER A 141 12.21 5.42 13.84
CA SER A 141 13.48 6.15 13.75
C SER A 141 14.16 5.92 12.39
N LEU A 142 15.13 6.78 12.05
CA LEU A 142 15.91 6.62 10.82
C LEU A 142 16.72 5.32 10.81
N ASP A 143 17.25 4.90 11.96
CA ASP A 143 18.01 3.65 12.10
C ASP A 143 17.11 2.43 11.87
N THR A 144 15.93 2.41 12.50
CA THR A 144 14.93 1.35 12.31
C THR A 144 14.48 1.30 10.85
N THR A 145 14.16 2.45 10.27
CA THR A 145 13.76 2.57 8.86
C THR A 145 14.84 2.04 7.93
N SER A 146 16.09 2.49 8.10
CA SER A 146 17.23 2.07 7.26
C SER A 146 17.48 0.56 7.34
N TYR A 147 17.35 -0.02 8.54
CA TYR A 147 17.46 -1.46 8.71
C TYR A 147 16.40 -2.21 7.91
N ILE A 148 15.13 -1.80 8.01
CA ILE A 148 14.02 -2.44 7.30
C ILE A 148 14.22 -2.33 5.79
N VAL A 149 14.54 -1.14 5.28
CA VAL A 149 14.81 -0.91 3.86
C VAL A 149 15.90 -1.84 3.35
N ALA A 150 17.06 -1.87 4.03
CA ALA A 150 18.17 -2.74 3.64
C ALA A 150 17.81 -4.24 3.70
N CYS A 151 16.97 -4.64 4.67
CA CYS A 151 16.49 -6.01 4.78
C CYS A 151 15.60 -6.40 3.60
N ILE A 152 14.67 -5.53 3.20
CA ILE A 152 13.75 -5.78 2.09
C ILE A 152 14.49 -5.74 0.75
N GLU A 153 15.25 -4.68 0.47
CA GLU A 153 15.97 -4.53 -0.81
C GLU A 153 16.96 -5.67 -1.07
N LYS A 154 17.58 -6.25 -0.02
CA LYS A 154 18.47 -7.40 -0.18
C LYS A 154 17.75 -8.67 -0.66
N ASN A 155 16.45 -8.78 -0.41
CA ASN A 155 15.67 -9.98 -0.69
C ASN A 155 14.75 -9.85 -1.90
N VAL A 156 14.73 -8.68 -2.54
CA VAL A 156 13.96 -8.45 -3.76
C VAL A 156 14.91 -8.17 -4.91
N MET A 157 14.69 -8.84 -6.05
CA MET A 157 15.45 -8.57 -7.27
C MET A 157 14.72 -7.48 -8.06
N ALA A 158 15.45 -6.50 -8.58
CA ALA A 158 14.88 -5.49 -9.47
C ALA A 158 15.95 -4.93 -10.39
N ASP A 159 15.66 -4.90 -11.70
CA ASP A 159 16.53 -4.30 -12.71
C ASP A 159 16.47 -2.76 -12.68
N GLU A 160 15.28 -2.20 -12.41
CA GLU A 160 15.04 -0.77 -12.18
C GLU A 160 14.01 -0.59 -11.05
N LEU A 161 14.50 -0.51 -9.80
CA LEU A 161 13.64 -0.46 -8.63
C LEU A 161 13.01 0.94 -8.46
N TYR A 162 11.69 1.07 -8.71
CA TYR A 162 10.90 2.21 -8.24
C TYR A 162 10.33 1.90 -6.87
N THR A 163 11.06 2.31 -5.83
CA THR A 163 10.60 2.15 -4.44
C THR A 163 10.23 3.47 -3.80
N TYR A 164 9.09 3.46 -3.14
CA TYR A 164 8.65 4.50 -2.23
C TYR A 164 8.57 3.95 -0.82
N TYR A 165 8.98 4.78 0.14
CA TYR A 165 8.95 4.47 1.57
C TYR A 165 8.07 5.51 2.25
N CYS A 166 7.23 5.08 3.18
CA CYS A 166 6.54 5.99 4.07
C CYS A 166 6.54 5.48 5.50
N THR A 167 6.45 6.42 6.43
CA THR A 167 6.32 6.15 7.85
C THR A 167 5.05 6.82 8.37
N SER A 168 4.36 6.16 9.28
CA SER A 168 3.12 6.63 9.87
C SER A 168 3.10 6.40 11.38
N ILE A 169 2.29 7.18 12.10
CA ILE A 169 2.06 7.03 13.54
C ILE A 169 0.67 6.45 13.76
N SER A 170 0.60 5.34 14.50
CA SER A 170 -0.63 4.72 14.96
C SER A 170 -1.00 5.16 16.38
N ASN A 171 -2.29 5.09 16.70
CA ASN A 171 -2.76 5.21 18.07
C ASN A 171 -2.73 3.84 18.80
N GLU A 172 -2.38 2.76 18.12
CA GLU A 172 -2.24 1.42 18.70
C GLU A 172 -0.92 1.37 19.49
N PRO A 173 -0.96 1.30 20.84
CA PRO A 173 0.24 1.26 21.65
C PRO A 173 1.00 -0.04 21.43
N GLU A 174 2.33 0.00 21.61
CA GLU A 174 3.19 -1.19 21.62
C GLU A 174 3.02 -2.08 20.38
N SER A 175 2.84 -1.44 19.21
CA SER A 175 2.66 -2.13 17.95
C SER A 175 3.65 -1.65 16.90
N PHE A 176 4.06 -2.58 16.03
CA PHE A 176 4.77 -2.27 14.80
C PHE A 176 4.08 -2.96 13.63
N ARG A 177 3.75 -2.20 12.59
CA ARG A 177 3.13 -2.71 11.37
C ARG A 177 3.96 -2.35 10.16
N LEU A 178 4.20 -3.36 9.34
CA LEU A 178 4.88 -3.22 8.06
C LEU A 178 3.93 -3.63 6.95
N ARG A 179 3.75 -2.78 5.95
CA ARG A 179 2.87 -3.00 4.80
C ARG A 179 3.69 -2.89 3.53
N ALA A 180 3.50 -3.79 2.59
CA ALA A 180 4.08 -3.67 1.27
C ALA A 180 3.01 -3.81 0.18
N MET A 181 3.07 -2.90 -0.79
CA MET A 181 2.46 -3.06 -2.10
C MET A 181 3.56 -3.30 -3.11
N TYR A 182 3.49 -4.40 -3.85
CA TYR A 182 4.51 -4.73 -4.85
C TYR A 182 3.89 -5.19 -6.17
N ALA A 183 4.55 -4.86 -7.28
CA ALA A 183 4.18 -5.33 -8.61
C ALA A 183 5.27 -6.27 -9.13
N GLU A 184 4.86 -7.44 -9.59
CA GLU A 184 5.74 -8.44 -10.20
C GLU A 184 6.10 -8.02 -11.63
N ALA A 185 7.31 -8.39 -12.07
CA ALA A 185 7.78 -8.11 -13.43
C ALA A 185 7.12 -8.98 -14.50
#